data_AF-A0A1Q7R276-F1
#
_entry.id   AF-A0A1Q7R276-F1
#
_cell.length_a   1.000
_cell.length_b   1.000
_cell.length_c   1.000
_cell.angle_alpha   90.00
_cell.angle_beta   90.00
_cell.angle_gamma   90.00
#
_symmetry.space_group_name_H-M   'P 1'
#
loop_
_entity.id
_entity.type
_entity.pdbx_description
1 polymer ?
#
loop_
_entity_poly.entity_id
_entity_poly.type
_entity_poly.pdbx_seq_one_letter_code
_entity_poly.pdbx_strand_id
1 'polypeptide(L)'
;MISLVISLLLGLTPLVQETDKNELPYDVRARQNLLMGKGNVSGSEYYDVIITRQPTAGVLIKLPYTKKGGKFSFDLHHRIAMTDNFGLPAEVTTVVEVLSGGTTTLGVYTMADQINSGDKFDEAITKASDSEIDRYVTPLSRKTIIMDIRPGPQSISIVGQTLIITRGTTTTRIDTPGTRIAAVSNFKFWEESQGVPLKRAD
;
A
#
# COMPACT_ATOMS: atom_id res chain seq x y z
N MET A 1 -1.13 31.44 -56.16
CA MET A 1 -0.58 31.62 -54.80
C MET A 1 -1.40 30.86 -53.76
N ILE A 2 -1.46 29.53 -53.87
CA ILE A 2 -2.14 28.66 -52.87
C ILE A 2 -1.21 27.51 -52.44
N SER A 3 -0.15 27.23 -53.20
CA SER A 3 0.78 26.12 -52.93
C SER A 3 1.77 26.37 -51.78
N LEU A 4 1.85 27.59 -51.23
CA LEU A 4 2.88 27.96 -50.25
C LEU A 4 2.40 27.86 -48.79
N VAL A 5 1.08 27.75 -48.57
CA VAL A 5 0.50 27.68 -47.22
C VAL A 5 0.46 26.25 -46.67
N ILE A 6 0.37 25.24 -47.54
CA ILE A 6 0.27 23.83 -47.12
C ILE A 6 1.63 23.29 -46.62
N SER A 7 2.76 23.79 -47.14
CA SER A 7 4.09 23.37 -46.67
C SER A 7 4.48 23.93 -45.30
N LEU A 8 3.80 24.99 -44.82
CA LEU A 8 4.05 25.58 -43.49
C LEU A 8 3.23 24.89 -42.38
N LEU A 9 2.13 24.21 -42.74
CA LEU A 9 1.27 23.50 -41.78
C LEU A 9 1.79 22.10 -41.39
N LEU A 10 2.74 21.53 -42.15
CA LEU A 10 3.39 20.26 -41.79
C LEU A 10 4.58 20.42 -40.83
N GLY A 11 5.01 21.66 -40.54
CA GLY A 11 6.12 21.96 -39.62
C GLY A 11 5.71 22.29 -38.18
N LEU A 12 4.41 22.26 -37.85
CA LEU A 12 3.86 22.67 -36.55
C LEU A 12 3.10 21.55 -35.82
N THR A 13 3.33 20.30 -36.20
CA THR A 13 3.05 19.21 -35.27
C THR A 13 4.29 19.06 -34.39
N PRO A 14 4.21 19.24 -33.06
CA PRO A 14 5.17 18.51 -32.25
C PRO A 14 4.97 17.05 -32.63
N LEU A 15 6.03 16.39 -33.09
CA LEU A 15 6.19 14.98 -32.80
C LEU A 15 6.01 14.87 -31.29
N VAL A 16 4.78 14.63 -30.85
CA VAL A 16 4.54 13.99 -29.56
C VAL A 16 5.19 12.65 -29.76
N GLN A 17 6.45 12.61 -29.34
CA GLN A 17 7.24 11.42 -29.20
C GLN A 17 6.34 10.39 -28.54
N GLU A 18 6.03 9.34 -29.29
CA GLU A 18 5.33 8.16 -28.83
C GLU A 18 6.31 7.38 -27.92
N THR A 19 6.70 7.99 -26.80
CA THR A 19 7.73 7.50 -25.87
C THR A 19 7.26 7.58 -24.42
N ASP A 20 6.01 7.17 -24.16
CA ASP A 20 5.51 6.83 -22.81
C ASP A 20 4.40 5.77 -22.92
N LYS A 21 4.71 4.64 -23.59
CA LYS A 21 3.84 3.46 -23.54
C LYS A 21 4.05 2.75 -22.19
N ASN A 22 3.18 3.08 -21.24
CA ASN A 22 2.74 2.29 -20.09
C ASN A 22 3.76 2.01 -18.96
N GLU A 23 4.09 3.03 -18.17
CA GLU A 23 4.51 2.83 -16.77
C GLU A 23 3.56 3.54 -15.79
N LEU A 24 2.27 3.61 -16.11
CA LEU A 24 1.29 4.12 -15.16
C LEU A 24 0.96 3.03 -14.12
N PRO A 25 1.17 3.28 -12.82
CA PRO A 25 0.76 2.34 -11.79
C PRO A 25 -0.76 2.14 -11.84
N TYR A 26 -1.21 0.89 -11.86
CA TYR A 26 -2.63 0.55 -11.81
C TYR A 26 -3.03 -0.06 -10.47
N ASP A 27 -4.31 0.10 -10.16
CA ASP A 27 -4.90 -0.40 -8.92
C ASP A 27 -5.00 -1.92 -8.91
N VAL A 28 -4.56 -2.52 -7.81
CA VAL A 28 -4.77 -3.94 -7.53
C VAL A 28 -5.65 -4.07 -6.31
N ARG A 29 -6.57 -5.04 -6.30
CA ARG A 29 -7.47 -5.25 -5.15
C ARG A 29 -7.04 -6.46 -4.33
N ALA A 30 -7.20 -6.35 -3.02
CA ALA A 30 -7.05 -7.47 -2.12
C ALA A 30 -8.36 -8.27 -2.00
N ARG A 31 -8.29 -9.45 -1.39
CA ARG A 31 -9.49 -10.19 -1.00
C ARG A 31 -10.25 -9.43 0.09
N GLN A 32 -11.58 -9.51 0.01
CA GLN A 32 -12.51 -8.74 0.85
C GLN A 32 -12.60 -9.24 2.31
N ASN A 33 -11.94 -10.35 2.66
CA ASN A 33 -12.03 -10.99 3.98
C ASN A 33 -11.54 -10.11 5.14
N LEU A 34 -10.68 -9.12 4.84
CA LEU A 34 -10.14 -8.18 5.82
C LEU A 34 -10.49 -6.73 5.46
N LEU A 35 -11.51 -6.50 4.61
CA LEU A 35 -11.92 -5.14 4.28
C LEU A 35 -12.41 -4.44 5.56
N MET A 36 -11.70 -3.38 5.95
CA MET A 36 -12.06 -2.50 7.05
C MET A 36 -13.11 -1.48 6.59
N GLY A 37 -12.96 -0.96 5.38
CA GLY A 37 -13.84 0.06 4.82
C GLY A 37 -13.21 0.83 3.68
N LYS A 38 -13.85 1.93 3.30
CA LYS A 38 -13.42 2.82 2.22
C LYS A 38 -13.17 4.24 2.74
N GLY A 39 -12.06 4.84 2.33
CA GLY A 39 -11.74 6.24 2.62
C GLY A 39 -12.77 7.19 2.00
N ASN A 40 -13.26 8.15 2.78
CA ASN A 40 -14.30 9.09 2.33
C ASN A 40 -13.76 10.10 1.32
N VAL A 41 -12.48 10.45 1.41
CA VAL A 41 -11.85 11.44 0.53
C VAL A 41 -11.08 10.74 -0.58
N SER A 42 -10.25 9.75 -0.24
CA SER A 42 -9.43 9.05 -1.23
C SER A 42 -10.21 8.05 -2.08
N GLY A 43 -11.33 7.55 -1.57
CA GLY A 43 -12.04 6.43 -2.17
C GLY A 43 -11.26 5.10 -2.13
N SER A 44 -10.12 5.04 -1.45
CA SER A 44 -9.30 3.83 -1.35
C SER A 44 -9.92 2.82 -0.38
N GLU A 45 -9.79 1.53 -0.71
CA GLU A 45 -10.15 0.46 0.20
C GLU A 45 -9.03 0.25 1.23
N TYR A 46 -9.41 0.16 2.50
CA TYR A 46 -8.52 -0.12 3.62
C TYR A 46 -8.76 -1.54 4.12
N TYR A 47 -7.68 -2.24 4.39
CA TYR A 47 -7.70 -3.64 4.83
C TYR A 47 -6.98 -3.79 6.17
N ASP A 48 -7.61 -4.49 7.10
CA ASP A 48 -7.03 -4.81 8.41
C ASP A 48 -5.90 -5.83 8.24
N VAL A 49 -4.73 -5.56 8.83
CA VAL A 49 -3.63 -6.52 8.89
C VAL A 49 -3.68 -7.23 10.24
N ILE A 50 -3.82 -8.55 10.19
CA ILE A 50 -3.87 -9.40 11.39
C ILE A 50 -2.53 -10.08 11.66
N ILE A 51 -2.21 -10.28 12.94
CA ILE A 51 -1.07 -11.11 13.34
C ILE A 51 -1.36 -12.56 12.93
N THR A 52 -0.57 -13.11 12.03
CA THR A 52 -0.70 -14.50 11.59
C THR A 52 0.56 -15.00 10.91
N ARG A 53 0.84 -16.30 11.04
CA ARG A 53 1.86 -17.00 10.25
C ARG A 53 1.26 -17.69 9.02
N GLN A 54 -0.06 -17.64 8.86
CA GLN A 54 -0.77 -18.23 7.73
C GLN A 54 -1.06 -17.14 6.68
N PRO A 55 -0.32 -17.09 5.56
CA PRO A 55 -0.55 -16.08 4.54
C PRO A 55 -1.94 -16.14 3.93
N THR A 56 -2.61 -17.29 3.93
CA THR A 56 -4.00 -17.39 3.45
C THR A 56 -4.99 -16.61 4.32
N ALA A 57 -4.63 -16.31 5.56
CA ALA A 57 -5.42 -15.50 6.49
C ALA A 57 -5.05 -14.01 6.44
N GLY A 58 -3.98 -13.63 5.73
CA GLY A 58 -3.54 -12.24 5.59
C GLY A 58 -4.31 -11.46 4.52
N VAL A 59 -3.82 -10.24 4.24
CA VAL A 59 -4.34 -9.41 3.14
C VAL A 59 -3.78 -9.95 1.83
N LEU A 60 -4.60 -10.75 1.15
CA LEU A 60 -4.22 -11.46 -0.06
C LEU A 60 -4.46 -10.63 -1.31
N ILE A 61 -3.40 -10.39 -2.09
CA ILE A 61 -3.41 -9.61 -3.32
C ILE A 61 -2.93 -10.51 -4.45
N LYS A 62 -3.73 -10.63 -5.52
CA LYS A 62 -3.33 -11.34 -6.73
C LYS A 62 -2.72 -10.34 -7.70
N LEU A 63 -1.43 -10.49 -8.00
CA LEU A 63 -0.78 -9.72 -9.03
C LEU A 63 -1.03 -10.37 -10.40
N PRO A 64 -1.17 -9.57 -11.45
CA PRO A 64 -1.23 -10.10 -12.80
C PRO A 64 0.12 -10.69 -13.19
N TYR A 65 0.08 -11.59 -14.16
CA TYR A 65 1.28 -12.18 -14.73
C TYR A 65 2.13 -11.12 -15.43
N THR A 66 3.41 -11.03 -15.07
CA THR A 66 4.39 -10.17 -15.76
C THR A 66 5.58 -10.99 -16.23
N LYS A 67 6.13 -10.64 -17.40
CA LYS A 67 7.30 -11.38 -17.95
C LYS A 67 8.61 -10.92 -17.34
N LYS A 68 8.62 -9.70 -16.79
CA LYS A 68 9.84 -9.04 -16.30
C LYS A 68 9.82 -8.77 -14.81
N GLY A 69 8.69 -8.97 -14.16
CA GLY A 69 8.49 -8.45 -12.82
C GLY A 69 8.05 -7.00 -12.89
N GLY A 70 8.20 -6.31 -11.79
CA GLY A 70 7.76 -4.93 -11.67
C GLY A 70 7.91 -4.45 -10.25
N LYS A 71 7.21 -3.38 -9.92
CA LYS A 71 7.15 -2.86 -8.56
C LYS A 71 5.73 -2.91 -8.05
N PHE A 72 5.62 -3.23 -6.77
CA PHE A 72 4.38 -3.22 -6.02
C PHE A 72 4.51 -2.22 -4.89
N SER A 73 3.47 -1.43 -4.67
CA SER A 73 3.41 -0.52 -3.53
C SER A 73 2.09 -0.56 -2.80
N PHE A 74 2.12 -0.15 -1.54
CA PHE A 74 0.96 0.02 -0.70
C PHE A 74 1.26 1.03 0.40
N ASP A 75 0.21 1.62 0.95
CA ASP A 75 0.31 2.51 2.10
C ASP A 75 0.07 1.71 3.38
N LEU A 76 1.02 1.78 4.31
CA LEU A 76 0.93 1.20 5.65
C LEU A 76 0.52 2.29 6.65
N HIS A 77 -0.40 1.93 7.54
CA HIS A 77 -0.92 2.82 8.56
C HIS A 77 -0.99 2.11 9.92
N HIS A 78 -0.87 2.88 11.00
CA HIS A 78 -1.17 2.39 12.33
C HIS A 78 -2.68 2.17 12.48
N ARG A 79 -3.05 1.07 13.15
CA ARG A 79 -4.45 0.76 13.51
C ARG A 79 -4.58 0.76 15.02
N ILE A 80 -5.01 1.89 15.58
CA ILE A 80 -5.16 2.04 17.03
C ILE A 80 -6.55 2.60 17.34
N ALA A 81 -7.18 2.05 18.38
CA ALA A 81 -8.39 2.64 18.93
C ALA A 81 -8.01 3.89 19.73
N MET A 82 -8.39 5.07 19.25
CA MET A 82 -8.30 6.30 20.03
C MET A 82 -9.62 6.50 20.78
N THR A 83 -9.62 6.21 22.08
CA THR A 83 -10.72 6.63 22.97
C THR A 83 -10.57 8.11 23.32
N ASP A 84 -11.65 8.79 23.72
CA ASP A 84 -11.63 10.21 24.13
C ASP A 84 -10.59 10.53 25.22
N ASN A 85 -10.16 9.53 25.99
CA ASN A 85 -9.12 9.62 27.01
C ASN A 85 -7.71 9.21 26.50
N PHE A 86 -7.36 9.45 25.24
CA PHE A 86 -6.00 9.23 24.71
C PHE A 86 -5.01 10.29 25.28
N GLY A 87 -4.89 10.34 26.60
CA GLY A 87 -4.30 11.46 27.35
C GLY A 87 -2.77 11.47 27.43
N LEU A 88 -2.08 10.52 26.81
CA LEU A 88 -0.61 10.51 26.75
C LEU A 88 -0.13 10.22 25.31
N PRO A 89 0.93 10.91 24.85
CA PRO A 89 1.64 10.52 23.65
C PRO A 89 2.02 9.04 23.71
N ALA A 90 1.77 8.33 22.61
CA ALA A 90 2.10 6.93 22.46
C ALA A 90 3.12 6.78 21.34
N GLU A 91 4.27 6.21 21.63
CA GLU A 91 5.18 5.72 20.59
C GLU A 91 4.65 4.37 20.11
N VAL A 92 4.39 4.27 18.82
CA VAL A 92 3.73 3.11 18.23
C VAL A 92 4.66 2.53 17.19
N THR A 93 5.06 1.28 17.38
CA THR A 93 5.82 0.52 16.40
C THR A 93 4.97 -0.63 15.89
N THR A 94 4.68 -0.63 14.59
CA THR A 94 3.94 -1.69 13.90
C THR A 94 4.89 -2.42 12.95
N VAL A 95 4.92 -3.75 13.04
CA VAL A 95 5.74 -4.60 12.19
C VAL A 95 4.83 -5.49 11.36
N VAL A 96 4.99 -5.42 10.04
CA VAL A 96 4.29 -6.26 9.07
C VAL A 96 5.31 -7.01 8.20
N GLU A 97 4.91 -8.16 7.72
CA GLU A 97 5.68 -8.97 6.78
C GLU A 97 4.90 -9.15 5.49
N VAL A 98 5.60 -9.12 4.37
CA VAL A 98 5.04 -9.37 3.05
C VAL A 98 5.59 -10.68 2.51
N LEU A 99 4.68 -11.57 2.14
CA LEU A 99 4.95 -12.94 1.70
C LEU A 99 4.53 -13.10 0.23
N SER A 100 5.31 -13.84 -0.56
CA SER A 100 4.98 -14.27 -1.92
C SER A 100 4.85 -15.79 -1.99
N GLY A 101 4.00 -16.27 -2.91
CA GLY A 101 3.79 -17.70 -3.15
C GLY A 101 3.29 -18.48 -1.93
N GLY A 102 2.83 -17.78 -0.89
CA GLY A 102 2.30 -18.38 0.33
C GLY A 102 3.33 -18.77 1.39
N THR A 103 4.64 -18.58 1.19
CA THR A 103 5.64 -18.86 2.25
C THR A 103 6.93 -18.04 2.15
N THR A 104 7.20 -17.41 1.02
CA THR A 104 8.49 -16.74 0.79
C THR A 104 8.43 -15.30 1.23
N THR A 105 9.23 -14.91 2.22
CA THR A 105 9.35 -13.51 2.65
C THR A 105 9.92 -12.64 1.53
N LEU A 106 9.15 -11.63 1.11
CA LEU A 106 9.62 -10.54 0.26
C LEU A 106 10.27 -9.43 1.07
N GLY A 107 9.77 -9.18 2.28
CA GLY A 107 10.33 -8.19 3.18
C GLY A 107 9.56 -8.06 4.48
N VAL A 108 10.22 -7.49 5.49
CA VAL A 108 9.63 -7.10 6.77
C VAL A 108 9.71 -5.58 6.86
N TYR A 109 8.58 -4.95 7.16
CA TYR A 109 8.44 -3.50 7.19
C TYR A 109 7.98 -3.05 8.56
N THR A 110 8.68 -2.05 9.07
CA THR A 110 8.39 -1.42 10.35
C THR A 110 7.97 0.02 10.13
N MET A 111 6.89 0.42 10.79
CA MET A 111 6.43 1.80 10.92
C MET A 111 6.51 2.17 12.39
N ALA A 112 7.16 3.27 12.71
CA ALA A 112 7.36 3.72 14.08
C ALA A 112 7.10 5.22 14.14
N ASP A 113 6.03 5.63 14.80
CA ASP A 113 5.63 7.03 14.93
C ASP A 113 5.23 7.35 16.37
N GLN A 114 5.30 8.63 16.74
CA GLN A 114 4.76 9.15 17.99
C GLN A 114 3.39 9.76 17.73
N ILE A 115 2.35 9.20 18.35
CA ILE A 115 0.96 9.66 18.25
C ILE A 115 0.63 10.50 19.48
N ASN A 116 0.26 11.75 19.27
CA ASN A 116 -0.11 12.70 20.31
C ASN A 116 -1.62 12.83 20.45
N SER A 117 -2.04 13.36 21.61
CA SER A 117 -3.44 13.74 21.82
C SER A 117 -3.83 14.85 20.85
N GLY A 118 -4.92 14.64 20.09
CA GLY A 118 -5.41 15.59 19.10
C GLY A 118 -4.88 15.37 17.67
N ASP A 119 -4.00 14.39 17.47
CA ASP A 119 -3.64 13.95 16.12
C ASP A 119 -4.90 13.47 15.39
N LYS A 120 -5.03 13.92 14.14
CA LYS A 120 -6.18 13.60 13.31
C LYS A 120 -5.87 12.37 12.47
N PHE A 121 -6.90 11.56 12.22
CA PHE A 121 -6.85 10.49 11.25
C PHE A 121 -6.50 11.02 9.86
N ASP A 122 -5.79 10.21 9.07
CA ASP A 122 -5.42 10.54 7.69
C ASP A 122 -6.66 10.90 6.86
N GLU A 123 -7.75 10.15 7.07
CA GLU A 123 -9.08 10.45 6.57
C GLU A 123 -10.17 9.71 7.36
N ALA A 124 -11.42 10.12 7.18
CA ALA A 124 -12.56 9.35 7.67
C ALA A 124 -12.80 8.11 6.80
N ILE A 125 -13.16 6.99 7.42
CA ILE A 125 -13.44 5.73 6.74
C ILE A 125 -14.91 5.34 6.90
N THR A 126 -15.58 5.11 5.78
CA THR A 126 -16.87 4.41 5.74
C THR A 126 -16.60 2.92 5.98
N LYS A 127 -16.96 2.45 7.18
CA LYS A 127 -16.68 1.08 7.64
C LYS A 127 -17.50 0.04 6.90
N ALA A 128 -16.90 -1.12 6.68
CA ALA A 128 -17.61 -2.29 6.16
C ALA A 128 -18.32 -3.11 7.26
N SER A 129 -17.99 -2.85 8.53
CA SER A 129 -18.47 -3.56 9.72
C SER A 129 -19.06 -2.57 10.73
N ASP A 130 -20.18 -2.95 11.35
CA ASP A 130 -20.85 -2.18 12.41
C ASP A 130 -20.34 -2.51 13.82
N SER A 131 -19.29 -3.32 13.94
CA SER A 131 -18.71 -3.72 15.22
C SER A 131 -18.26 -2.51 16.04
N GLU A 132 -18.61 -2.49 17.32
CA GLU A 132 -18.27 -1.40 18.25
C GLU A 132 -16.75 -1.20 18.38
N ILE A 133 -15.97 -2.28 18.27
CA ILE A 133 -14.50 -2.27 18.31
C ILE A 133 -13.92 -1.50 17.11
N ASP A 134 -14.63 -1.48 15.98
CA ASP A 134 -14.18 -0.82 14.75
C ASP A 134 -14.60 0.65 14.67
N ARG A 135 -15.44 1.13 15.61
CA ARG A 135 -15.99 2.50 15.64
C ARG A 135 -14.93 3.57 15.90
N TYR A 136 -13.91 3.25 16.70
CA TYR A 136 -12.87 4.20 17.15
C TYR A 136 -11.49 3.97 16.54
N VAL A 137 -11.42 3.09 15.54
CA VAL A 137 -10.16 2.67 14.92
C VAL A 137 -10.05 3.32 13.56
N THR A 138 -9.08 4.19 13.33
CA THR A 138 -8.87 4.74 11.98
C THR A 138 -7.37 4.76 11.69
N PRO A 139 -6.96 4.61 10.42
CA PRO A 139 -5.58 4.75 10.00
C PRO A 139 -4.98 6.07 10.48
N LEU A 140 -3.89 5.95 11.23
CA LEU A 140 -3.07 7.06 11.66
C LEU A 140 -1.71 6.92 11.02
N SER A 141 -1.22 8.03 10.48
CA SER A 141 0.05 8.13 9.79
C SER A 141 0.11 7.25 8.53
N ARG A 142 0.98 7.64 7.59
CA ARG A 142 1.13 6.96 6.31
C ARG A 142 2.59 6.70 6.02
N LYS A 143 2.91 5.44 5.74
CA LYS A 143 4.19 5.03 5.18
C LYS A 143 3.99 4.22 3.92
N THR A 144 4.35 4.79 2.77
CA THR A 144 4.32 4.06 1.49
C THR A 144 5.48 3.07 1.44
N ILE A 145 5.14 1.80 1.22
CA ILE A 145 6.08 0.71 1.02
C ILE A 145 6.16 0.40 -0.48
N ILE A 146 7.37 0.29 -1.02
CA ILE A 146 7.63 -0.08 -2.41
C ILE A 146 8.57 -1.28 -2.42
N MET A 147 8.27 -2.28 -3.25
CA MET A 147 9.07 -3.50 -3.38
C MET A 147 9.14 -4.00 -4.81
N ASP A 148 10.22 -4.70 -5.12
CA ASP A 148 10.41 -5.37 -6.40
C ASP A 148 9.70 -6.73 -6.41
N ILE A 149 9.00 -7.00 -7.49
CA ILE A 149 8.27 -8.23 -7.76
C ILE A 149 8.97 -8.95 -8.91
N ARG A 150 9.24 -10.25 -8.72
CA ARG A 150 9.89 -11.08 -9.75
C ARG A 150 8.93 -11.42 -10.90
N PRO A 151 9.45 -11.77 -12.08
CA PRO A 151 8.64 -12.34 -13.17
C PRO A 151 7.75 -13.51 -12.74
N GLY A 152 6.63 -13.67 -13.44
CA GLY A 152 5.72 -14.80 -13.28
C GLY A 152 4.40 -14.45 -12.56
N PRO A 153 3.50 -15.44 -12.40
CA PRO A 153 2.28 -15.25 -11.63
C PRO A 153 2.64 -15.15 -10.14
N GLN A 154 2.18 -14.10 -9.47
CA GLN A 154 2.43 -13.91 -8.05
C GLN A 154 1.17 -13.59 -7.26
N SER A 155 1.12 -14.14 -6.05
CA SER A 155 0.19 -13.71 -5.01
C SER A 155 1.00 -13.19 -3.84
N ILE A 156 0.64 -11.99 -3.39
CA ILE A 156 1.20 -11.38 -2.20
C ILE A 156 0.24 -11.59 -1.03
N SER A 157 0.78 -11.83 0.15
CA SER A 157 0.06 -11.74 1.41
C SER A 157 0.77 -10.79 2.35
N ILE A 158 0.04 -9.82 2.90
CA ILE A 158 0.53 -8.95 3.95
C ILE A 158 0.00 -9.47 5.29
N VAL A 159 0.90 -9.76 6.21
CA VAL A 159 0.59 -10.31 7.54
C VAL A 159 1.22 -9.45 8.63
N GLY A 160 0.58 -9.41 9.79
CA GLY A 160 1.10 -8.73 10.97
C GLY A 160 2.07 -9.61 11.74
N GLN A 161 3.09 -9.00 12.32
CA GLN A 161 4.04 -9.67 13.22
C GLN A 161 3.86 -9.21 14.65
N THR A 162 3.94 -7.90 14.91
CA THR A 162 3.78 -7.36 16.26
C THR A 162 3.41 -5.88 16.24
N LEU A 163 2.73 -5.43 17.29
CA LEU A 163 2.48 -4.03 17.61
C LEU A 163 3.06 -3.73 18.99
N ILE A 164 3.85 -2.68 19.09
CA ILE A 164 4.42 -2.21 20.35
C ILE A 164 3.91 -0.80 20.58
N ILE A 165 3.35 -0.54 21.76
CA ILE A 165 2.86 0.76 22.17
C ILE A 165 3.57 1.13 23.46
N THR A 166 4.35 2.21 23.44
CA THR A 166 5.01 2.77 24.62
C THR A 166 4.32 4.08 25.01
N ARG A 167 3.94 4.20 26.29
CA ARG A 167 3.33 5.39 26.90
C ARG A 167 4.07 5.71 28.19
N GLY A 168 4.85 6.79 28.18
CA GLY A 168 5.72 7.13 29.31
C GLY A 168 6.68 5.99 29.63
N THR A 169 6.54 5.38 30.82
CA THR A 169 7.37 4.25 31.26
C THR A 169 6.76 2.87 30.97
N THR A 170 5.54 2.82 30.42
CA THR A 170 4.83 1.56 30.16
C THR A 170 4.95 1.18 28.69
N THR A 171 5.43 -0.03 28.41
CA THR A 171 5.46 -0.61 27.06
C THR A 171 4.58 -1.84 26.99
N THR A 172 3.61 -1.83 26.08
CA THR A 172 2.74 -2.96 25.77
C THR A 172 3.16 -3.56 24.45
N ARG A 173 3.53 -4.84 24.45
CA ARG A 173 3.78 -5.62 23.24
C ARG A 173 2.56 -6.50 22.95
N ILE A 174 2.11 -6.48 21.70
CA ILE A 174 0.99 -7.26 21.19
C ILE A 174 1.54 -8.15 20.06
N ASP A 175 1.50 -9.46 20.27
CA ASP A 175 1.91 -10.49 19.32
C ASP A 175 0.92 -11.68 19.29
N THR A 176 -0.27 -11.51 19.87
CA THR A 176 -1.33 -12.51 19.88
C THR A 176 -1.90 -12.74 18.47
N PRO A 177 -1.86 -13.97 17.92
CA PRO A 177 -2.44 -14.29 16.62
C PRO A 177 -3.93 -13.93 16.50
N GLY A 178 -4.35 -13.51 15.31
CA GLY A 178 -5.70 -13.04 15.00
C GLY A 178 -5.95 -11.56 15.35
N THR A 179 -5.04 -10.93 16.11
CA THR A 179 -5.18 -9.52 16.48
C THR A 179 -4.90 -8.61 15.28
N ARG A 180 -5.81 -7.67 15.02
CA ARG A 180 -5.68 -6.63 14.00
C ARG A 180 -4.74 -5.52 14.50
N ILE A 181 -3.61 -5.31 13.84
CA ILE A 181 -2.54 -4.42 14.31
C ILE A 181 -2.21 -3.24 13.39
N ALA A 182 -2.55 -3.34 12.11
CA ALA A 182 -2.27 -2.30 11.12
C ALA A 182 -3.43 -2.18 10.13
N ALA A 183 -3.41 -1.13 9.33
CA ALA A 183 -4.23 -1.03 8.14
C ALA A 183 -3.32 -0.83 6.92
N VAL A 184 -3.72 -1.39 5.78
CA VAL A 184 -3.04 -1.17 4.50
C VAL A 184 -4.03 -0.71 3.45
N SER A 185 -3.59 0.16 2.55
CA SER A 185 -4.41 0.73 1.49
C SER A 185 -3.61 1.04 0.23
N ASN A 186 -4.29 1.57 -0.80
CA ASN A 186 -3.64 2.16 -1.98
C ASN A 186 -2.66 1.22 -2.69
N PHE A 187 -3.10 0.00 -2.99
CA PHE A 187 -2.27 -1.00 -3.68
C PHE A 187 -2.05 -0.62 -5.15
N LYS A 188 -0.79 -0.47 -5.54
CA LYS A 188 -0.40 -0.16 -6.91
C LYS A 188 0.60 -1.17 -7.43
N PHE A 189 0.52 -1.44 -8.73
CA PHE A 189 1.52 -2.22 -9.43
C PHE A 189 1.89 -1.57 -10.75
N TRP A 190 3.17 -1.65 -11.12
CA TRP A 190 3.66 -1.29 -12.46
C TRP A 190 4.73 -2.28 -12.93
N GLU A 191 4.63 -2.69 -14.20
CA GLU A 191 5.59 -3.61 -14.84
C GLU A 191 6.85 -2.84 -15.26
N GLU A 192 8.01 -3.47 -15.18
CA GLU A 192 9.28 -2.85 -15.59
C GLU A 192 9.39 -2.80 -17.14
N SER A 193 9.64 -1.61 -17.71
CA SER A 193 9.76 -1.47 -19.17
C SER A 193 11.05 -2.08 -19.74
N GLN A 194 11.13 -2.20 -21.09
CA GLN A 194 12.38 -2.60 -21.75
C GLN A 194 13.35 -1.42 -21.65
N GLY A 195 14.51 -1.61 -21.02
CA GLY A 195 15.65 -0.73 -21.30
C GLY A 195 15.92 -0.75 -22.81
N VAL A 196 16.09 0.42 -23.42
CA VAL A 196 16.42 0.52 -24.84
C VAL A 196 17.77 -0.17 -25.05
N PRO A 197 17.88 -1.21 -25.90
CA PRO A 197 19.17 -1.81 -26.20
C PRO A 197 20.07 -0.73 -26.79
N LEU A 198 21.26 -0.55 -26.21
CA LEU A 198 22.28 0.33 -26.78
C LEU A 198 22.53 -0.13 -28.21
N LYS A 199 22.11 0.68 -29.19
CA LYS A 199 22.52 0.51 -30.58
C LYS A 199 24.05 0.54 -30.58
N ARG A 200 24.70 -0.55 -30.96
CA ARG A 200 26.12 -0.48 -31.32
C ARG A 200 26.22 0.56 -32.42
N ALA A 201 27.04 1.58 -32.19
CA ALA A 201 27.52 2.44 -33.25
C ALA A 201 28.50 1.57 -34.06
N ASP A 202 28.01 1.03 -35.16
CA ASP A 202 28.85 0.46 -36.21
C ASP A 202 29.47 1.60 -37.04
#